data_AF-A0A6A7FZQ1-F1
#
_entry.id   AF-A0A6A7FZQ1-F1
#
_cell.length_a   1.000
_cell.length_b   1.000
_cell.length_c   1.000
_cell.angle_alpha   90.00
_cell.angle_beta   90.00
_cell.angle_gamma   90.00
#
_symmetry.space_group_name_H-M   'P 1'
#
loop_
_entity.id
_entity.type
_entity.pdbx_description
1 polymer ?
#
loop_
_entity_poly.entity_id
_entity_poly.type
_entity_poly.pdbx_seq_one_letter_code
_entity_poly.pdbx_strand_id
1 'polypeptide(L)'
;MRVCIVGGGLTGAAAAATIRQRLPEAHIELWDKAKRFGGRMCTKQSPSEPLGCSVDVGAQYISSSPENYTRHCMDYTALVSAGVLQPLACRVTGDRHAADTRHFVAPRGMTQVVQHFVSSANCQHRLEAEVSSVDSCPREHGCRWRVATTAGTNGDFDVVLLTLPVPQMLALHGEALHSAIDEVEGLREGLCKVQYSSRFCL
;
A
#
# COMPACT_ATOMS: atom_id res chain seq x y z
N MET A 1 -6.41 -17.52 11.39
CA MET A 1 -5.97 -16.16 11.76
C MET A 1 -6.58 -15.16 10.81
N ARG A 2 -7.15 -14.07 11.31
CA ARG A 2 -7.73 -12.96 10.53
C ARG A 2 -6.82 -11.74 10.58
N VAL A 3 -6.44 -11.23 9.42
CA VAL A 3 -5.56 -10.07 9.27
C VAL A 3 -6.29 -8.96 8.52
N CYS A 4 -6.37 -7.78 9.11
CA CYS A 4 -6.79 -6.57 8.39
C CYS A 4 -5.55 -5.79 7.96
N ILE A 5 -5.52 -5.35 6.71
CA ILE A 5 -4.52 -4.43 6.19
C ILE A 5 -5.26 -3.14 5.83
N VAL A 6 -4.87 -2.03 6.45
CA VAL A 6 -5.47 -0.72 6.19
C VAL A 6 -4.54 0.07 5.28
N GLY A 7 -5.04 0.44 4.10
CA GLY A 7 -4.32 1.09 3.02
C GLY A 7 -3.98 0.15 1.87
N GLY A 8 -4.66 0.30 0.74
CA GLY A 8 -4.42 -0.43 -0.51
C GLY A 8 -3.49 0.32 -1.46
N GLY A 9 -2.38 0.84 -0.93
CA GLY A 9 -1.21 1.25 -1.70
C GLY A 9 -0.25 0.09 -1.95
N LEU A 10 0.92 0.38 -2.53
CA LEU A 10 1.95 -0.63 -2.82
C LEU A 10 2.32 -1.46 -1.58
N THR A 11 2.56 -0.80 -0.45
CA THR A 11 2.97 -1.47 0.80
C THR A 11 1.91 -2.46 1.28
N GLY A 12 0.64 -2.06 1.35
CA GLY A 12 -0.45 -2.95 1.77
C GLY A 12 -0.69 -4.10 0.80
N ALA A 13 -0.63 -3.84 -0.51
CA ALA A 13 -0.78 -4.89 -1.52
C ALA A 13 0.37 -5.90 -1.49
N ALA A 14 1.62 -5.44 -1.42
CA ALA A 14 2.79 -6.30 -1.32
C ALA A 14 2.81 -7.10 0.00
N ALA A 15 2.39 -6.48 1.11
CA ALA A 15 2.22 -7.17 2.38
C ALA A 15 1.15 -8.26 2.29
N ALA A 16 0.00 -7.97 1.68
CA ALA A 16 -1.06 -8.96 1.47
C ALA A 16 -0.56 -10.17 0.65
N ALA A 17 0.17 -9.91 -0.44
CA ALA A 17 0.76 -10.96 -1.27
C ALA A 17 1.78 -11.80 -0.49
N THR A 18 2.64 -11.15 0.30
CA THR A 18 3.64 -11.81 1.13
C THR A 18 2.98 -12.66 2.22
N ILE A 19 1.95 -12.13 2.91
CA ILE A 19 1.21 -12.87 3.93
C ILE A 19 0.53 -14.08 3.30
N ARG A 20 -0.09 -13.96 2.12
CA ARG A 20 -0.69 -15.12 1.42
C ARG A 20 0.35 -16.21 1.13
N GLN A 21 1.55 -15.84 0.68
CA GLN A 21 2.62 -16.79 0.39
C GLN A 21 3.14 -17.50 1.65
N ARG A 22 3.26 -16.76 2.77
CA ARG A 22 3.84 -17.29 4.02
C ARG A 22 2.80 -18.01 4.89
N LEU A 23 1.54 -17.57 4.84
CA LEU A 23 0.43 -18.05 5.64
C LEU A 23 -0.79 -18.29 4.73
N PRO A 24 -0.79 -19.38 3.95
CA PRO A 24 -1.85 -19.64 2.95
C PRO A 24 -3.26 -19.71 3.55
N GLU A 25 -3.37 -20.13 4.81
CA GLU A 25 -4.64 -20.27 5.54
C GLU A 25 -5.10 -18.98 6.25
N ALA A 26 -4.32 -17.91 6.17
CA ALA A 26 -4.74 -16.63 6.75
C ALA A 26 -5.95 -16.06 5.97
N HIS A 27 -6.94 -15.59 6.72
CA HIS A 27 -8.03 -14.78 6.19
C HIS A 27 -7.57 -13.32 6.17
N ILE A 28 -7.34 -12.79 4.97
CA ILE A 28 -6.78 -11.45 4.77
C ILE A 28 -7.88 -10.55 4.23
N GLU A 29 -8.07 -9.40 4.87
CA GLU A 29 -8.93 -8.32 4.39
C GLU A 29 -8.11 -7.05 4.12
N LEU A 30 -8.13 -6.53 2.89
CA LEU A 30 -7.47 -5.29 2.50
C LEU A 30 -8.51 -4.16 2.39
N TRP A 31 -8.39 -3.14 3.24
CA TRP A 31 -9.35 -2.02 3.31
C TRP A 31 -8.70 -0.73 2.82
N ASP A 32 -9.38 0.02 1.96
CA ASP A 32 -8.94 1.35 1.50
C ASP A 32 -10.14 2.29 1.38
N LYS A 33 -9.92 3.57 1.72
CA LYS A 33 -10.94 4.63 1.65
C LYS A 33 -11.24 5.08 0.22
N ALA A 34 -10.35 4.81 -0.72
CA ALA A 34 -10.49 5.19 -2.12
C ALA A 34 -11.43 4.23 -2.87
N LYS A 35 -11.91 4.69 -4.03
CA LYS A 35 -12.70 3.89 -4.99
C LYS A 35 -11.88 2.85 -5.75
N ARG A 36 -10.55 2.86 -5.61
CA ARG A 36 -9.62 1.94 -6.26
C ARG A 36 -8.31 1.88 -5.48
N PHE A 37 -7.69 0.71 -5.45
CA PHE A 37 -6.32 0.53 -4.96
C PHE A 37 -5.29 1.21 -5.87
N GLY A 38 -4.18 1.63 -5.27
CA GLY A 38 -3.10 2.31 -5.96
C GLY A 38 -2.38 3.30 -5.06
N GLY A 39 -3.13 4.02 -4.21
CA GLY A 39 -2.58 5.07 -3.35
C GLY A 39 -1.79 6.09 -4.16
N ARG A 40 -0.50 6.26 -3.84
CA ARG A 40 0.42 7.17 -4.55
C ARG A 40 0.99 6.60 -5.87
N MET A 41 0.58 5.41 -6.28
CA MET A 41 0.83 4.84 -7.61
C MET A 41 -0.42 4.91 -8.48
N CYS A 42 -1.26 5.94 -8.28
CA CYS A 42 -2.52 6.10 -8.97
C CYS A 42 -2.33 6.50 -10.45
N THR A 43 -3.04 5.79 -11.32
CA THR A 43 -3.21 6.09 -12.73
C THR A 43 -4.65 6.58 -12.95
N LYS A 44 -4.82 7.77 -13.52
CA LYS A 44 -6.11 8.28 -13.96
C LYS A 44 -6.31 7.98 -15.43
N GLN A 45 -7.55 7.73 -15.82
CA GLN A 45 -7.96 7.54 -17.20
C GLN A 45 -8.86 8.70 -17.63
N SER A 46 -8.69 9.16 -18.87
CA SER A 46 -9.56 10.16 -19.46
C SER A 46 -10.95 9.55 -19.69
N PRO A 47 -12.03 10.16 -19.19
CA PRO A 47 -13.39 9.69 -19.42
C PRO A 47 -13.88 9.92 -20.86
N SER A 48 -13.19 10.76 -21.64
CA SER A 48 -13.65 11.22 -22.96
C SER A 48 -12.94 10.57 -24.15
N GLU A 49 -11.96 9.68 -23.93
CA GLU A 49 -11.13 9.10 -24.99
C GLU A 49 -11.38 7.59 -25.17
N PRO A 50 -11.92 7.13 -26.32
CA PRO A 50 -12.27 5.72 -26.57
C PRO A 50 -11.08 4.76 -26.55
N LEU A 51 -9.86 5.25 -26.84
CA LEU A 51 -8.63 4.46 -26.84
C LEU A 51 -7.89 4.46 -25.48
N GLY A 52 -8.49 5.05 -24.45
CA GLY A 52 -7.98 4.99 -23.08
C GLY A 52 -6.69 5.77 -22.89
N CYS A 53 -6.76 7.11 -22.97
CA CYS A 53 -5.64 7.95 -22.52
C CYS A 53 -5.52 7.86 -20.99
N SER A 54 -4.35 7.48 -20.49
CA SER A 54 -4.10 7.35 -19.05
C SER A 54 -2.87 8.15 -18.63
N VAL A 55 -2.91 8.70 -17.41
CA VAL A 55 -1.81 9.45 -16.81
C VAL A 55 -1.55 8.95 -15.40
N ASP A 56 -0.28 8.67 -15.10
CA ASP A 56 0.16 8.41 -13.73
C ASP A 56 0.25 9.75 -12.99
N VAL A 57 -0.57 9.94 -11.96
CA VAL A 57 -0.64 11.22 -11.21
C VAL A 57 0.24 11.21 -9.95
N GLY A 58 0.88 10.08 -9.66
CA GLY A 58 1.76 9.88 -8.53
C GLY A 58 3.16 9.43 -8.96
N ALA A 59 3.56 8.22 -8.60
CA ALA A 59 4.83 7.65 -9.04
C ALA A 59 4.87 7.50 -10.57
N GLN A 60 5.91 8.06 -11.20
CA GLN A 60 6.07 8.10 -12.66
C GLN A 60 6.86 6.89 -13.20
N TYR A 61 7.90 6.49 -12.48
CA TYR A 61 8.75 5.35 -12.80
C TYR A 61 9.40 4.83 -11.51
N ILE A 62 9.93 3.61 -11.57
CA ILE A 62 10.61 2.94 -10.45
C ILE A 62 12.10 2.92 -10.76
N SER A 63 12.90 3.55 -9.91
CA SER A 63 14.36 3.45 -9.93
C SER A 63 14.83 2.41 -8.93
N SER A 64 15.76 1.56 -9.34
CA SER A 64 16.38 0.55 -8.48
C SER A 64 17.88 0.64 -8.56
N SER A 65 18.54 0.85 -7.41
CA SER A 65 19.99 0.71 -7.32
C SER A 65 20.40 -0.74 -7.62
N PRO A 66 21.64 -1.01 -8.03
CA PRO A 66 22.10 -2.37 -8.28
C PRO A 66 21.91 -3.31 -7.09
N GLU A 67 22.15 -2.83 -5.87
CA GLU A 67 21.94 -3.60 -4.64
C GLU A 67 20.47 -3.97 -4.45
N ASN A 68 19.55 -3.00 -4.55
CA ASN A 68 18.12 -3.24 -4.38
C ASN A 68 17.57 -4.14 -5.49
N TYR A 69 18.01 -3.94 -6.74
CA TYR A 69 17.61 -4.80 -7.84
C TYR A 69 18.06 -6.24 -7.62
N THR A 70 19.28 -6.45 -7.12
CA THR A 70 19.79 -7.79 -6.80
C THR A 70 19.02 -8.43 -5.65
N ARG A 71 18.78 -7.68 -4.57
CA ARG A 71 18.03 -8.14 -3.39
C ARG A 71 16.59 -8.54 -3.73
N HIS A 72 15.94 -7.79 -4.62
CA HIS A 72 14.54 -7.99 -5.01
C HIS A 72 14.39 -8.55 -6.44
N CYS A 73 15.40 -9.25 -6.94
CA CYS A 73 15.46 -9.67 -8.35
C CYS A 73 14.27 -10.55 -8.76
N MET A 74 13.76 -11.39 -7.87
CA MET A 74 12.59 -12.24 -8.13
C MET A 74 11.32 -11.41 -8.34
N ASP A 75 11.11 -10.37 -7.54
CA ASP A 75 9.94 -9.48 -7.68
C ASP A 75 10.01 -8.71 -9.01
N TYR A 76 11.17 -8.14 -9.34
CA TYR A 76 11.36 -7.46 -10.62
C TYR A 76 11.17 -8.41 -11.80
N THR A 77 11.72 -9.63 -11.72
CA THR A 77 11.59 -10.64 -12.78
C THR A 77 10.14 -11.05 -12.98
N ALA A 78 9.39 -11.28 -11.90
CA ALA A 78 7.98 -11.62 -11.96
C ALA A 78 7.14 -10.49 -12.58
N LEU A 79 7.36 -9.24 -12.14
CA LEU A 79 6.65 -8.07 -12.67
C LEU A 79 6.95 -7.83 -14.16
N VAL A 80 8.20 -8.01 -14.59
CA VAL A 80 8.59 -7.87 -16.00
C VAL A 80 8.01 -9.01 -16.84
N SER A 81 8.10 -10.25 -16.36
CA SER A 81 7.56 -11.42 -17.07
C SER A 81 6.04 -11.35 -17.23
N ALA A 82 5.34 -10.78 -16.24
CA ALA A 82 3.91 -10.53 -16.30
C ALA A 82 3.50 -9.30 -17.16
N GLY A 83 4.47 -8.58 -17.75
CA GLY A 83 4.23 -7.35 -18.50
C GLY A 83 3.65 -6.22 -17.65
N VAL A 84 3.86 -6.27 -16.33
CA VAL A 84 3.43 -5.22 -15.38
C VAL A 84 4.46 -4.10 -15.34
N LEU A 85 5.75 -4.46 -15.41
CA LEU A 85 6.86 -3.52 -15.57
C LEU A 85 7.60 -3.80 -16.87
N GLN A 86 8.25 -2.76 -17.39
CA GLN A 86 9.25 -2.88 -18.45
C GLN A 86 10.40 -1.90 -18.18
N PRO A 87 11.62 -2.17 -18.67
CA PRO A 87 12.71 -1.20 -18.62
C PRO A 87 12.29 0.13 -19.28
N LEU A 88 12.66 1.24 -18.64
CA LEU A 88 12.45 2.57 -19.20
C LEU A 88 13.35 2.75 -20.42
N ALA A 89 12.75 2.90 -21.60
CA ALA A 89 13.48 3.04 -22.85
C ALA A 89 13.74 4.49 -23.28
N CYS A 90 13.12 5.47 -22.61
CA CYS A 90 13.27 6.89 -22.95
C CYS A 90 14.25 7.61 -22.02
N ARG A 91 14.80 8.72 -22.52
CA ARG A 91 15.66 9.60 -21.72
C ARG A 91 14.81 10.53 -20.85
N VAL A 92 15.09 10.54 -19.56
CA VAL A 92 14.54 11.55 -18.63
C VAL A 92 15.56 12.67 -18.49
N THR A 93 15.24 13.84 -19.06
CA THR A 93 16.10 15.02 -18.94
C THR A 93 16.22 15.45 -17.47
N GLY A 94 17.46 15.68 -17.01
CA GLY A 94 17.71 16.09 -15.63
C GLY A 94 17.74 14.94 -14.63
N ASP A 95 17.79 13.69 -15.10
CA ASP A 95 18.03 12.54 -14.24
C ASP A 95 19.38 12.67 -13.49
N ARG A 96 19.36 12.38 -12.19
CA ARG A 96 20.51 12.48 -11.27
C ARG A 96 20.84 11.15 -10.60
N HIS A 97 20.21 10.06 -11.01
CA HIS A 97 20.55 8.73 -10.49
C HIS A 97 21.95 8.29 -10.96
N ALA A 98 22.55 7.34 -10.24
CA ALA A 98 23.81 6.73 -10.65
C ALA A 98 23.64 5.99 -11.98
N ALA A 99 24.70 5.94 -12.81
CA ALA A 99 24.64 5.41 -14.17
C ALA A 99 24.23 3.92 -14.27
N ASP A 100 24.42 3.16 -13.20
CA ASP A 100 24.04 1.74 -13.08
C ASP A 100 22.64 1.53 -12.46
N THR A 101 21.91 2.62 -12.19
CA THR A 101 20.52 2.55 -11.73
C THR A 101 19.64 2.02 -12.84
N ARG A 102 18.80 1.04 -12.50
CA ARG A 102 17.81 0.49 -13.42
C ARG A 102 16.49 1.22 -13.24
N HIS A 103 15.91 1.71 -14.34
CA HIS A 103 14.63 2.39 -14.35
C HIS A 103 13.56 1.53 -15.02
N PHE A 104 12.37 1.50 -14.44
CA PHE A 104 11.23 0.74 -14.92
C PHE A 104 9.97 1.61 -14.99
N VAL A 105 9.13 1.33 -15.96
CA VAL A 105 7.78 1.93 -16.09
C VAL A 105 6.73 0.83 -16.15
N ALA A 106 5.49 1.18 -15.83
CA ALA A 106 4.35 0.31 -16.00
C ALA A 106 3.61 0.70 -17.30
N PRO A 107 3.70 -0.09 -18.39
CA PRO A 107 3.17 0.31 -19.70
C PRO A 107 1.65 0.53 -19.73
N ARG A 108 0.94 -0.04 -18.76
CA ARG A 108 -0.52 0.07 -18.59
C ARG A 108 -0.92 0.96 -17.40
N GLY A 109 0.01 1.79 -16.93
CA GLY A 109 -0.15 2.67 -15.77
C GLY A 109 0.36 2.05 -14.46
N MET A 110 0.93 2.90 -13.61
CA MET A 110 1.56 2.53 -12.35
C MET A 110 0.62 1.83 -11.35
N THR A 111 -0.69 2.05 -11.46
CA THR A 111 -1.69 1.33 -10.65
C THR A 111 -1.67 -0.18 -10.90
N GLN A 112 -1.25 -0.63 -12.09
CA GLN A 112 -1.16 -2.05 -12.42
C GLN A 112 -0.17 -2.80 -11.54
N VAL A 113 0.88 -2.12 -11.04
CA VAL A 113 1.83 -2.72 -10.09
C VAL A 113 1.11 -3.10 -8.79
N VAL A 114 0.31 -2.18 -8.25
CA VAL A 114 -0.47 -2.42 -7.03
C VAL A 114 -1.53 -3.49 -7.27
N GLN A 115 -2.26 -3.42 -8.38
CA GLN A 115 -3.29 -4.40 -8.72
C GLN A 115 -2.73 -5.81 -8.94
N HIS A 116 -1.51 -5.94 -9.47
CA HIS A 116 -0.83 -7.22 -9.59
C HIS A 116 -0.65 -7.87 -8.22
N PHE A 117 -0.13 -7.13 -7.22
CA PHE A 117 0.02 -7.67 -5.87
C PHE A 117 -1.31 -7.97 -5.18
N VAL A 118 -2.33 -7.10 -5.34
CA VAL A 118 -3.68 -7.37 -4.80
C VAL A 118 -4.25 -8.67 -5.39
N SER A 119 -4.08 -8.89 -6.70
CA SER A 119 -4.55 -10.11 -7.37
C SER A 119 -3.81 -11.34 -6.87
N SER A 120 -2.48 -11.27 -6.75
CA SER A 120 -1.63 -12.35 -6.23
C SER A 120 -1.91 -12.69 -4.77
N ALA A 121 -2.36 -11.72 -3.97
CA ALA A 121 -2.76 -11.95 -2.59
C ALA A 121 -4.04 -12.79 -2.46
N ASN A 122 -4.92 -12.75 -3.47
CA ASN A 122 -6.24 -13.40 -3.46
C ASN A 122 -6.96 -13.19 -2.11
N CYS A 123 -7.09 -11.92 -1.71
CA CYS A 123 -7.64 -11.52 -0.42
C CYS A 123 -9.03 -10.90 -0.59
N GLN A 124 -9.84 -10.94 0.48
CA GLN A 124 -11.05 -10.14 0.54
C GLN A 124 -10.64 -8.67 0.61
N HIS A 125 -11.41 -7.80 0.01
CA HIS A 125 -11.06 -6.39 -0.01
C HIS A 125 -12.29 -5.49 0.04
N ARG A 126 -12.11 -4.32 0.66
CA ARG A 126 -13.16 -3.31 0.81
C ARG A 126 -12.61 -1.97 0.35
N LEU A 127 -13.21 -1.44 -0.70
CA LEU A 127 -13.00 -0.08 -1.17
C LEU A 127 -14.03 0.84 -0.53
N GLU A 128 -13.77 2.14 -0.55
CA GLU A 128 -14.63 3.13 0.13
C GLU A 128 -14.80 2.82 1.63
N ALA A 129 -13.85 2.10 2.22
CA ALA A 129 -13.79 1.74 3.63
C ALA A 129 -12.80 2.65 4.35
N GLU A 130 -13.26 3.86 4.68
CA GLU A 130 -12.47 4.79 5.47
C GLU A 130 -12.45 4.39 6.93
N VAL A 131 -11.33 3.80 7.38
CA VAL A 131 -11.12 3.43 8.77
C VAL A 131 -11.03 4.68 9.63
N SER A 132 -11.84 4.72 10.69
CA SER A 132 -11.92 5.81 11.66
C SER A 132 -11.36 5.44 13.02
N SER A 133 -11.38 4.15 13.39
CA SER A 133 -10.80 3.69 14.65
C SER A 133 -10.23 2.28 14.57
N VAL A 134 -9.23 2.04 15.41
CA VAL A 134 -8.65 0.72 15.69
C VAL A 134 -8.49 0.60 17.19
N ASP A 135 -9.23 -0.32 17.81
CA ASP A 135 -9.23 -0.48 19.26
C ASP A 135 -9.23 -1.95 19.66
N SER A 136 -9.03 -2.21 20.95
CA SER A 136 -9.19 -3.53 21.54
C SER A 136 -10.66 -3.92 21.65
N CYS A 137 -10.97 -5.17 21.36
CA CYS A 137 -12.25 -5.80 21.68
C CYS A 137 -12.00 -6.93 22.68
N PRO A 138 -12.50 -6.80 23.92
CA PRO A 138 -12.45 -7.90 24.89
C PRO A 138 -13.18 -9.14 24.35
N ARG A 139 -12.63 -10.32 24.63
CA ARG A 139 -13.32 -11.61 24.47
C ARG A 139 -13.13 -12.45 25.73
N GLU A 140 -13.97 -13.46 25.88
CA GLU A 140 -13.86 -14.44 26.98
C GLU A 140 -12.47 -15.13 27.03
N HIS A 141 -11.78 -15.24 25.89
CA HIS A 141 -10.44 -15.84 25.79
C HIS A 141 -9.51 -15.03 24.88
N GLY A 142 -8.98 -13.91 25.41
CA GLY A 142 -8.01 -13.06 24.74
C GLY A 142 -8.59 -11.73 24.21
N CYS A 143 -7.77 -10.98 23.46
CA CYS A 143 -8.15 -9.70 22.88
C CYS A 143 -7.99 -9.77 21.35
N ARG A 144 -8.94 -9.18 20.62
CA ARG A 144 -8.82 -8.93 19.18
C ARG A 144 -8.82 -7.44 18.91
N TRP A 145 -8.32 -7.05 17.76
CA TRP A 145 -8.43 -5.68 17.26
C TRP A 145 -9.75 -5.49 16.55
N ARG A 146 -10.52 -4.48 16.95
CA ARG A 146 -11.68 -3.99 16.23
C ARG A 146 -11.27 -2.83 15.34
N VAL A 147 -11.53 -2.97 14.05
CA VAL A 147 -11.36 -1.91 13.05
C VAL A 147 -12.74 -1.41 12.66
N ALA A 148 -12.99 -0.11 12.85
CA ALA A 148 -14.25 0.54 12.49
C ALA A 148 -14.04 1.55 11.36
N THR A 149 -15.07 1.72 10.54
CA THR A 149 -15.10 2.70 9.46
C THR A 149 -16.04 3.87 9.78
N THR A 150 -15.84 5.01 9.10
CA THR A 150 -16.74 6.17 9.18
C THR A 150 -18.18 5.83 8.76
N ALA A 151 -18.35 4.86 7.86
CA ALA A 151 -19.65 4.36 7.39
C ALA A 151 -20.32 3.34 8.34
N GLY A 152 -19.74 3.07 9.51
CA GLY A 152 -20.29 2.16 10.52
C GLY A 152 -20.02 0.67 10.27
N THR A 153 -19.27 0.32 9.22
CA THR A 153 -18.78 -1.06 9.03
C THR A 153 -17.66 -1.37 10.01
N ASN A 154 -17.75 -2.50 10.72
CA ASN A 154 -16.78 -2.94 11.71
C ASN A 154 -16.26 -4.35 11.40
N GLY A 155 -15.03 -4.65 11.82
CA GLY A 155 -14.45 -6.00 11.74
C GLY A 155 -13.51 -6.29 12.91
N ASP A 156 -13.54 -7.53 13.40
CA ASP A 156 -12.66 -8.02 14.47
C ASP A 156 -11.55 -8.92 13.90
N PHE A 157 -10.29 -8.57 14.16
CA PHE A 157 -9.10 -9.19 13.58
C PHE A 157 -8.10 -9.62 14.65
N ASP A 158 -7.31 -10.64 14.35
CA ASP A 158 -6.22 -11.07 15.22
C ASP A 158 -5.02 -10.14 15.05
N VAL A 159 -4.81 -9.61 13.83
CA VAL A 159 -3.72 -8.68 13.50
C VAL A 159 -4.26 -7.55 12.62
N VAL A 160 -3.78 -6.33 12.87
CA VAL A 160 -4.03 -5.16 12.02
C VAL A 160 -2.70 -4.59 11.55
N LEU A 161 -2.54 -4.43 10.23
CA LEU A 161 -1.39 -3.80 9.60
C LEU A 161 -1.79 -2.44 9.04
N LEU A 162 -1.23 -1.36 9.59
CA LEU A 162 -1.49 0.01 9.14
C LEU A 162 -0.41 0.43 8.14
N THR A 163 -0.81 0.72 6.90
CA THR A 163 0.10 1.14 5.81
C THR A 163 -0.22 2.54 5.26
N LEU A 164 -1.10 3.26 5.96
CA LEU A 164 -1.44 4.66 5.70
C LEU A 164 -0.27 5.59 6.08
N PRO A 165 -0.17 6.78 5.47
CA PRO A 165 0.78 7.80 5.90
C PRO A 165 0.67 8.09 7.40
N VAL A 166 1.81 8.28 8.06
CA VAL A 166 1.89 8.40 9.53
C VAL A 166 0.90 9.42 10.13
N PRO A 167 0.72 10.64 9.58
CA PRO A 167 -0.28 11.57 10.10
C PRO A 167 -1.72 11.04 10.07
N GLN A 168 -2.08 10.24 9.05
CA GLN A 168 -3.40 9.61 8.98
C GLN A 168 -3.54 8.49 10.00
N MET A 169 -2.46 7.73 10.25
CA MET A 169 -2.44 6.68 11.26
C MET A 169 -2.60 7.26 12.68
N LEU A 170 -1.88 8.34 12.99
CA LEU A 170 -1.96 9.02 14.28
C LEU A 170 -3.31 9.71 14.52
N ALA A 171 -4.09 9.96 13.46
CA ALA A 171 -5.43 10.54 13.54
C ALA A 171 -6.55 9.51 13.73
N LEU A 172 -6.25 8.21 13.66
CA LEU A 172 -7.23 7.16 13.96
C LEU A 172 -7.59 7.21 15.45
N HIS A 173 -8.87 7.05 15.77
CA HIS A 173 -9.30 6.89 17.15
C HIS A 173 -8.99 5.49 17.69
N GLY A 174 -8.98 5.34 19.01
CA GLY A 174 -8.88 4.06 19.72
C GLY A 174 -7.81 4.09 20.78
N GLU A 175 -8.19 3.84 22.03
CA GLU A 175 -7.28 3.93 23.17
C GLU A 175 -6.19 2.87 23.07
N ALA A 176 -6.55 1.62 22.75
CA ALA A 176 -5.58 0.54 22.64
C ALA A 176 -4.54 0.76 21.53
N LEU A 177 -4.90 1.38 20.40
CA LEU A 177 -3.92 1.73 19.37
C LEU A 177 -2.90 2.74 19.90
N HIS A 178 -3.37 3.81 20.53
CA HIS A 178 -2.48 4.84 21.08
C HIS A 178 -1.62 4.29 22.22
N SER A 179 -2.17 3.48 23.12
CA SER A 179 -1.41 2.79 24.17
C SER A 179 -0.34 1.88 23.57
N ALA A 180 -0.66 1.07 22.55
CA ALA A 180 0.32 0.21 21.88
C ALA A 180 1.46 1.00 21.21
N ILE A 181 1.18 2.22 20.72
CA ILE A 181 2.22 3.11 20.19
C ILE A 181 3.11 3.65 21.33
N ASP A 182 2.52 3.98 22.47
CA ASP A 182 3.23 4.53 23.64
C ASP A 182 4.03 3.50 24.43
N GLU A 183 3.64 2.22 24.36
CA GLU A 183 4.38 1.10 24.96
C GLU A 183 5.75 0.87 24.33
N VAL A 184 5.92 1.25 23.06
CA VAL A 184 7.21 1.12 22.36
C VAL A 184 8.03 2.38 22.56
N GLU A 185 9.13 2.26 23.31
CA GLU A 185 10.01 3.38 23.66
C GLU A 185 10.44 4.18 22.42
N GLY A 186 10.17 5.49 22.45
CA GLY A 186 10.53 6.43 21.38
C GLY A 186 9.70 6.33 20.09
N LEU A 187 8.76 5.39 19.97
CA LEU A 187 7.99 5.21 18.74
C LEU A 187 7.10 6.41 18.44
N ARG A 188 6.32 6.90 19.42
CA ARG A 188 5.47 8.09 19.22
C ARG A 188 6.29 9.30 18.77
N GLU A 189 7.41 9.56 19.44
CA GLU A 189 8.29 10.68 19.10
C GLU A 189 8.84 10.54 17.67
N GLY A 190 9.28 9.34 17.29
CA GLY A 190 9.73 9.03 15.93
C GLY A 190 8.63 9.27 14.89
N LEU A 191 7.41 8.81 15.16
CA LEU A 191 6.25 9.00 14.28
C LEU A 191 5.89 10.48 14.12
N CYS A 192 5.88 11.26 15.20
CA CYS A 192 5.59 12.70 15.16
C CYS A 192 6.65 13.51 14.38
N LYS A 193 7.88 12.99 14.27
CA LYS A 193 8.96 13.62 13.47
C LYS A 193 8.85 13.34 11.97
N VAL A 194 7.99 12.42 11.53
CA VAL A 194 7.85 12.08 10.11
C VAL A 194 7.17 13.22 9.35
N GLN A 195 7.88 13.79 8.37
CA GLN A 195 7.39 14.88 7.52
C GLN A 195 7.20 14.42 6.07
N TYR A 196 6.18 14.99 5.43
CA TYR A 196 5.86 14.76 4.02
C TYR A 196 5.81 16.09 3.28
N SER A 197 6.28 16.12 2.03
CA SER A 197 6.10 17.27 1.14
C SER A 197 4.73 17.24 0.46
N SER A 198 4.19 18.41 0.14
CA SER A 198 2.96 18.56 -0.66
C SER A 198 3.28 18.84 -2.14
N ARG A 199 2.56 18.19 -3.05
CA ARG A 199 2.71 18.33 -4.51
C ARG A 199 1.34 18.30 -5.19
N PHE A 200 1.23 19.01 -6.32
CA PHE A 200 0.07 18.97 -7.21
C PHE A 200 0.53 18.44 -8.57
N CYS A 201 -0.25 17.54 -9.16
CA CYS A 201 -0.12 17.17 -10.57
C CYS A 201 -1.04 18.11 -11.35
N LEU A 202 -0.45 18.96 -12.20
CA LEU A 202 -1.17 19.84 -13.13
C LEU A 202 -1.66 19.03 -14.33
#